data_AF-A0A6A3BVG4-F1
#
_entry.id   AF-A0A6A3BVG4-F1
#
_cell.length_a   1.000
_cell.length_b   1.000
_cell.length_c   1.000
_cell.angle_alpha   90.00
_cell.angle_beta   90.00
_cell.angle_gamma   90.00
#
_symmetry.space_group_name_H-M   'P 1'
#
loop_
_entity.id
_entity.type
_entity.pdbx_description
1 polymer ?
#
loop_
_entity_poly.entity_id
_entity_poly.type
_entity_poly.pdbx_seq_one_letter_code
_entity_poly.pdbx_strand_id
1 'polypeptide(L)'
;MAGGDSYSPLTSPPLEMQFEKFRVQLEDSGTLRERIRTVVMEIESSTRLMQASLLLVHQSIPIPQVLEKANTQINVLKDLYSKLAEVVRECPGQYYRYHGDWRSETQMVASLLAFMHWLESGNLLVHTEAEESLDVLNDSDFALDLEDYLVGICFMSNEMPRYVVNQVTAGDYDCPRKVLKFLTDLHAAFRMLNLRNDFLRKKFDSMKYDLRKVEEVYYDVKIRGLATTGDSVGDQGTQKI
;
A
#
# COMPACT_ATOMS: atom_id res chain seq x y z
N MET A 1 -47.38 65.10 27.05
CA MET A 1 -47.42 63.79 27.74
C MET A 1 -46.99 62.73 26.75
N ALA A 2 -46.16 61.80 27.23
CA ALA A 2 -45.22 60.99 26.46
C ALA A 2 -45.86 60.11 25.37
N GLY A 3 -45.33 60.22 24.15
CA GLY A 3 -45.50 59.23 23.11
C GLY A 3 -44.66 58.00 23.45
N GLY A 4 -45.28 56.83 23.40
CA GLY A 4 -44.62 55.55 23.65
C GLY A 4 -43.72 55.17 22.48
N ASP A 5 -42.41 55.18 22.72
CA ASP A 5 -41.45 54.53 21.83
C ASP A 5 -41.58 53.01 21.99
N SER A 6 -42.29 52.39 21.06
CA SER A 6 -42.27 50.96 20.85
C SER A 6 -40.88 50.55 20.37
N TYR A 7 -40.05 50.05 21.28
CA TYR A 7 -38.83 49.33 20.94
C TYR A 7 -39.21 48.10 20.10
N SER A 8 -39.02 48.22 18.79
CA SER A 8 -39.01 47.06 17.90
C SER A 8 -37.71 46.30 18.17
N PRO A 9 -37.74 45.00 18.53
CA PRO A 9 -36.52 44.24 18.67
C PRO A 9 -35.86 44.13 17.30
N LEU A 10 -34.62 44.61 17.20
CA LEU A 10 -33.74 44.39 16.06
C LEU A 10 -33.74 42.90 15.73
N THR A 11 -34.13 42.60 14.51
CA THR A 11 -34.18 41.28 13.91
C THR A 11 -32.76 40.73 13.84
N SER A 12 -32.37 39.90 14.80
CA SER A 12 -31.19 39.03 14.69
C SER A 12 -31.47 37.54 14.37
N PRO A 13 -32.49 37.13 13.57
CA PRO A 13 -32.65 35.73 13.16
C PRO A 13 -31.74 35.19 12.01
N PRO A 14 -30.85 35.91 11.30
CA PRO A 14 -30.05 35.29 10.24
C PRO A 14 -28.84 34.48 10.72
N LEU A 15 -28.16 34.94 11.77
CA LEU A 15 -26.86 34.39 12.19
C LEU A 15 -27.02 33.08 12.96
N GLU A 16 -27.90 33.05 13.96
CA GLU A 16 -28.15 31.84 14.76
C GLU A 16 -28.66 30.69 13.89
N MET A 17 -29.59 30.97 12.97
CA MET A 17 -30.07 29.96 12.01
C MET A 17 -28.97 29.44 11.07
N GLN A 18 -28.01 30.29 10.69
CA GLN A 18 -26.89 29.88 9.85
C GLN A 18 -25.92 28.97 10.63
N PHE A 19 -25.59 29.33 11.87
CA PHE A 19 -24.71 28.53 12.73
C PHE A 19 -25.36 27.21 13.16
N GLU A 20 -26.67 27.20 13.34
CA GLU A 20 -27.42 25.97 13.59
C GLU A 20 -27.33 25.00 12.40
N LYS A 21 -27.45 25.51 11.16
CA LYS A 21 -27.21 24.69 9.96
C LYS A 21 -25.79 24.14 9.90
N PHE A 22 -24.78 24.94 10.24
CA PHE A 22 -23.39 24.47 10.29
C PHE A 22 -23.19 23.40 11.36
N ARG A 23 -23.82 23.56 12.53
CA ARG A 23 -23.78 22.56 13.61
C ARG A 23 -24.30 21.21 13.12
N VAL A 24 -25.48 21.18 12.50
CA VAL A 24 -26.07 19.95 11.95
C VAL A 24 -25.15 19.32 10.89
N GLN A 25 -24.63 20.12 9.95
CA GLN A 25 -23.70 19.61 8.93
C GLN A 25 -22.40 19.02 9.52
N LEU A 26 -21.89 19.58 10.62
CA LEU A 26 -20.72 19.06 11.32
C LEU A 26 -21.04 17.78 12.09
N GLU A 27 -22.23 17.70 12.70
CA GLU A 27 -22.71 16.48 13.37
C GLU A 27 -22.88 15.33 12.38
N ASP A 28 -23.56 15.56 11.26
CA ASP A 28 -23.72 14.57 10.18
C ASP A 28 -22.35 14.10 9.67
N SER A 29 -21.43 15.04 9.39
CA SER A 29 -20.06 14.70 9.00
C SER A 29 -19.31 13.92 10.08
N GLY A 30 -19.61 14.14 11.36
CA GLY A 30 -19.02 13.40 12.48
C GLY A 30 -19.54 11.96 12.53
N THR A 31 -20.84 11.76 12.37
CA THR A 31 -21.44 10.42 12.32
C THR A 31 -20.92 9.58 11.17
N LEU A 32 -20.71 10.20 9.99
CA LEU A 32 -20.11 9.51 8.84
C LEU A 32 -18.67 9.08 9.11
N ARG A 33 -17.84 9.96 9.70
CA ARG A 33 -16.45 9.61 10.06
C ARG A 33 -16.38 8.46 11.03
N GLU A 34 -17.33 8.35 11.97
CA GLU A 34 -17.36 7.24 12.91
C GLU A 34 -17.70 5.90 12.22
N ARG A 35 -18.62 5.92 11.26
CA ARG A 35 -18.92 4.74 10.44
C ARG A 35 -17.74 4.32 9.57
N ILE A 36 -17.07 5.27 8.93
CA ILE A 36 -15.82 5.03 8.19
C ILE A 36 -14.77 4.41 9.11
N ARG A 37 -14.54 5.01 10.28
CA ARG A 37 -13.58 4.51 11.28
C ARG A 37 -13.87 3.08 11.69
N THR A 38 -15.14 2.73 11.88
CA THR A 38 -15.56 1.36 12.22
C THR A 38 -15.10 0.37 11.14
N VAL A 39 -15.37 0.66 9.87
CA VAL A 39 -14.94 -0.20 8.75
C VAL A 39 -13.41 -0.23 8.64
N VAL A 40 -12.73 0.91 8.80
CA VAL A 40 -11.26 1.00 8.76
C VAL A 40 -10.60 0.16 9.85
N MET A 41 -11.16 0.11 11.07
CA MET A 41 -10.65 -0.74 12.14
C MET A 41 -10.78 -2.24 11.81
N GLU A 42 -11.83 -2.65 11.09
CA GLU A 42 -11.97 -4.02 10.58
C GLU A 42 -10.93 -4.30 9.48
N ILE A 43 -10.70 -3.34 8.57
CA ILE A 43 -9.65 -3.43 7.54
C ILE A 43 -8.28 -3.58 8.19
N GLU A 44 -7.95 -2.75 9.17
CA GLU A 44 -6.68 -2.82 9.91
C GLU A 44 -6.51 -4.20 10.58
N SER A 45 -7.59 -4.74 11.16
CA SER A 45 -7.57 -6.07 11.76
C SER A 45 -7.25 -7.17 10.75
N SER A 46 -7.95 -7.19 9.61
CA SER A 46 -7.70 -8.18 8.55
C SER A 46 -6.29 -8.02 7.95
N THR A 47 -5.85 -6.78 7.75
CA THR A 47 -4.51 -6.41 7.27
C THR A 47 -3.41 -6.93 8.20
N ARG A 48 -3.58 -6.79 9.53
CA ARG A 48 -2.61 -7.35 10.50
C ARG A 48 -2.53 -8.87 10.46
N LEU A 49 -3.66 -9.57 10.26
CA LEU A 49 -3.67 -11.04 10.12
C LEU A 49 -2.99 -11.49 8.82
N MET A 50 -3.24 -10.77 7.73
CA MET A 50 -2.59 -10.99 6.44
C MET A 50 -1.08 -10.77 6.55
N GLN A 51 -0.66 -9.66 7.16
CA GLN A 51 0.76 -9.36 7.41
C GLN A 51 1.43 -10.43 8.27
N ALA A 52 0.79 -10.87 9.36
CA ALA A 52 1.30 -11.95 10.21
C ALA A 52 1.49 -13.27 9.44
N SER A 53 0.60 -13.54 8.48
CA SER A 53 0.73 -14.69 7.57
C SER A 53 1.92 -14.52 6.64
N LEU A 54 2.09 -13.36 6.00
CA LEU A 54 3.20 -13.11 5.07
C LEU A 54 4.57 -13.11 5.75
N LEU A 55 4.69 -12.69 7.02
CA LEU A 55 5.94 -12.75 7.77
C LEU A 55 6.52 -14.18 7.88
N LEU A 56 5.70 -15.21 7.72
CA LEU A 56 6.13 -16.61 7.70
C LEU A 56 7.08 -16.92 6.53
N VAL A 57 7.09 -16.11 5.48
CA VAL A 57 8.04 -16.23 4.35
C VAL A 57 9.50 -16.11 4.81
N HIS A 58 9.74 -15.48 5.97
CA HIS A 58 11.06 -15.35 6.57
C HIS A 58 11.48 -16.54 7.43
N GLN A 59 10.58 -17.50 7.69
CA GLN A 59 10.80 -18.65 8.57
C GLN A 59 10.99 -19.97 7.79
N SER A 60 11.44 -19.89 6.54
CA SER A 60 11.63 -21.06 5.64
C SER A 60 10.35 -21.87 5.36
N ILE A 61 9.18 -21.26 5.56
CA ILE A 61 7.89 -21.87 5.18
C ILE A 61 7.71 -21.73 3.66
N PRO A 62 7.27 -22.79 2.95
CA PRO A 62 7.05 -22.72 1.51
C PRO A 62 6.04 -21.62 1.13
N ILE A 63 6.37 -20.83 0.11
CA ILE A 63 5.55 -19.73 -0.41
C ILE A 63 4.07 -20.12 -0.61
N PRO A 64 3.72 -21.27 -1.21
CA PRO A 64 2.31 -21.64 -1.40
C PRO A 64 1.49 -21.71 -0.11
N GLN A 65 2.08 -22.20 1.00
CA GLN A 65 1.39 -22.30 2.29
C GLN A 65 1.23 -20.92 2.94
N VAL A 66 2.19 -20.02 2.73
CA VAL A 66 2.12 -18.63 3.18
C VAL A 66 0.99 -17.90 2.47
N LEU A 67 0.92 -18.07 1.15
CA LEU A 67 -0.08 -17.42 0.30
C LEU A 67 -1.49 -17.96 0.56
N GLU A 68 -1.66 -19.26 0.77
CA GLU A 68 -2.97 -19.84 1.12
C GLU A 68 -3.58 -19.16 2.34
N LYS A 69 -2.78 -18.95 3.40
CA LYS A 69 -3.23 -18.24 4.61
C LYS A 69 -3.57 -16.79 4.34
N ALA A 70 -2.74 -16.08 3.58
CA ALA A 70 -2.96 -14.67 3.27
C ALA A 70 -4.17 -14.45 2.35
N ASN A 71 -4.41 -15.36 1.39
CA ASN A 71 -5.56 -15.35 0.49
C ASN A 71 -6.90 -15.42 1.23
N THR A 72 -6.96 -16.05 2.41
CA THR A 72 -8.19 -16.05 3.23
C THR A 72 -8.65 -14.65 3.62
N GLN A 73 -7.72 -13.70 3.77
CA GLN A 73 -8.02 -12.32 4.15
C GLN A 73 -8.46 -11.46 2.96
N ILE A 74 -8.10 -11.83 1.73
CA ILE A 74 -8.48 -11.05 0.54
C ILE A 74 -10.00 -10.96 0.40
N ASN A 75 -10.72 -12.06 0.60
CA ASN A 75 -12.19 -12.04 0.54
C ASN A 75 -12.80 -11.15 1.63
N VAL A 76 -12.22 -11.17 2.83
CA VAL A 76 -12.65 -10.28 3.93
C VAL A 76 -12.41 -8.82 3.55
N LEU A 77 -11.25 -8.51 2.97
CA LEU A 77 -10.93 -7.16 2.51
C LEU A 77 -11.90 -6.69 1.42
N LYS A 78 -12.26 -7.54 0.44
CA LYS A 78 -13.27 -7.21 -0.57
C LYS A 78 -14.59 -6.78 0.05
N ASP A 79 -15.11 -7.57 0.99
CA ASP A 79 -16.36 -7.24 1.69
C ASP A 79 -16.26 -5.91 2.46
N LEU A 80 -15.10 -5.64 3.07
CA LEU A 80 -14.85 -4.41 3.82
C LEU A 80 -14.73 -3.18 2.91
N TYR A 81 -14.05 -3.30 1.77
CA TYR A 81 -13.98 -2.24 0.78
C TYR A 81 -15.34 -1.96 0.14
N SER A 82 -16.16 -2.99 -0.10
CA SER A 82 -17.56 -2.82 -0.53
C SER A 82 -18.37 -2.03 0.51
N LYS A 83 -18.28 -2.38 1.79
CA LYS A 83 -18.94 -1.62 2.88
C LYS A 83 -18.44 -0.18 2.94
N LEU A 84 -17.13 0.04 2.78
CA LEU A 84 -16.55 1.37 2.78
C LEU A 84 -17.09 2.21 1.60
N ALA A 85 -17.16 1.61 0.41
CA ALA A 85 -17.73 2.25 -0.78
C ALA A 85 -19.20 2.63 -0.57
N GLU A 86 -20.01 1.76 0.05
CA GLU A 86 -21.41 2.07 0.40
C GLU A 86 -21.52 3.29 1.33
N VAL A 87 -20.68 3.36 2.37
CA VAL A 87 -20.66 4.51 3.30
C VAL A 87 -20.26 5.80 2.58
N VAL A 88 -19.26 5.73 1.68
CA VAL A 88 -18.79 6.91 0.92
C VAL A 88 -19.83 7.38 -0.10
N ARG A 89 -20.60 6.46 -0.69
CA ARG A 89 -21.64 6.77 -1.69
C ARG A 89 -22.78 7.61 -1.14
N GLU A 90 -23.02 7.58 0.17
CA GLU A 90 -23.99 8.47 0.83
C GLU A 90 -23.60 9.95 0.75
N CYS A 91 -22.33 10.25 0.44
CA CYS A 91 -21.79 11.60 0.33
C CYS A 91 -21.12 11.82 -1.05
N PRO A 92 -21.90 11.89 -2.14
CA PRO A 92 -21.36 12.01 -3.49
C PRO A 92 -20.49 13.27 -3.62
N GLY A 93 -19.33 13.12 -4.29
CA GLY A 93 -18.36 14.19 -4.49
C GLY A 93 -17.50 14.55 -3.27
N GLN A 94 -17.64 13.84 -2.14
CA GLN A 94 -16.85 14.08 -0.93
C GLN A 94 -15.77 13.03 -0.66
N TYR A 95 -15.44 12.18 -1.64
CA TYR A 95 -14.40 11.14 -1.51
C TYR A 95 -13.12 11.67 -0.84
N TYR A 96 -12.51 12.71 -1.41
CA TYR A 96 -11.25 13.27 -0.91
C TYR A 96 -11.37 14.00 0.44
N ARG A 97 -12.58 14.38 0.88
CA ARG A 97 -12.79 14.97 2.21
C ARG A 97 -12.57 13.96 3.34
N TYR A 98 -12.90 12.70 3.06
CA TYR A 98 -12.81 11.60 4.03
C TYR A 98 -11.69 10.62 3.73
N HIS A 99 -11.11 10.65 2.53
CA HIS A 99 -10.03 9.76 2.08
C HIS A 99 -8.88 9.57 3.09
N GLY A 100 -8.51 10.64 3.80
CA GLY A 100 -7.49 10.58 4.83
C GLY A 100 -7.78 9.61 5.98
N ASP A 101 -9.05 9.24 6.21
CA ASP A 101 -9.48 8.35 7.29
C ASP A 101 -9.17 6.87 6.99
N TRP A 102 -9.04 6.46 5.72
CA TRP A 102 -8.71 5.07 5.31
C TRP A 102 -7.42 4.94 4.49
N ARG A 103 -6.82 6.06 4.10
CA ARG A 103 -5.58 6.13 3.31
C ARG A 103 -4.46 5.23 3.86
N SER A 104 -4.17 5.29 5.16
CA SER A 104 -3.06 4.51 5.75
C SER A 104 -3.24 3.01 5.58
N GLU A 105 -4.46 2.54 5.82
CA GLU A 105 -4.80 1.12 5.69
C GLU A 105 -4.78 0.69 4.23
N THR A 106 -5.23 1.55 3.33
CA THR A 106 -5.22 1.25 1.89
C THR A 106 -3.79 1.16 1.34
N GLN A 107 -2.88 2.02 1.78
CA GLN A 107 -1.46 1.92 1.46
C GLN A 107 -0.85 0.60 1.96
N MET A 108 -1.24 0.14 3.15
CA MET A 108 -0.79 -1.14 3.70
C MET A 108 -1.37 -2.33 2.91
N VAL A 109 -2.67 -2.32 2.62
CA VAL A 109 -3.32 -3.35 1.81
C VAL A 109 -2.65 -3.47 0.44
N ALA A 110 -2.43 -2.34 -0.25
CA ALA A 110 -1.72 -2.32 -1.53
C ALA A 110 -0.30 -2.91 -1.42
N SER A 111 0.42 -2.62 -0.34
CA SER A 111 1.73 -3.21 -0.05
C SER A 111 1.67 -4.73 0.11
N LEU A 112 0.70 -5.24 0.87
CA LEU A 112 0.56 -6.68 1.12
C LEU A 112 0.15 -7.44 -0.15
N LEU A 113 -0.80 -6.90 -0.92
CA LEU A 113 -1.21 -7.46 -2.20
C LEU A 113 -0.04 -7.49 -3.20
N ALA A 114 0.71 -6.39 -3.30
CA ALA A 114 1.88 -6.33 -4.16
C ALA A 114 2.97 -7.32 -3.74
N PHE A 115 3.18 -7.50 -2.43
CA PHE A 115 4.16 -8.47 -1.94
C PHE A 115 3.73 -9.91 -2.23
N MET A 116 2.46 -10.24 -2.03
CA MET A 116 1.90 -11.55 -2.41
C MET A 116 2.08 -11.85 -3.89
N HIS A 117 1.64 -10.93 -4.75
CA HIS A 117 1.77 -11.09 -6.19
C HIS A 117 3.23 -11.27 -6.61
N TRP A 118 4.15 -10.50 -6.01
CA TRP A 118 5.58 -10.65 -6.28
C TRP A 118 6.12 -12.02 -5.84
N LEU A 119 5.68 -12.56 -4.70
CA LEU A 119 6.07 -13.91 -4.25
C LEU A 119 5.58 -15.00 -5.21
N GLU A 120 4.45 -14.79 -5.89
CA GLU A 120 3.88 -15.73 -6.86
C GLU A 120 4.52 -15.62 -8.25
N SER A 121 4.67 -14.40 -8.77
CA SER A 121 5.01 -14.16 -10.17
C SER A 121 6.43 -13.60 -10.38
N GLY A 122 7.02 -13.00 -9.35
CA GLY A 122 8.25 -12.22 -9.44
C GLY A 122 8.10 -10.86 -10.13
N ASN A 123 6.87 -10.47 -10.49
CA ASN A 123 6.56 -9.23 -11.19
C ASN A 123 5.85 -8.22 -10.26
N LEU A 124 5.69 -6.99 -10.75
CA LEU A 124 4.93 -5.96 -10.06
C LEU A 124 3.43 -6.17 -10.29
N LEU A 125 2.64 -6.20 -9.21
CA LEU A 125 1.17 -6.11 -9.29
C LEU A 125 0.79 -4.77 -9.87
N VAL A 126 0.16 -4.71 -11.04
CA VAL A 126 -0.24 -3.42 -11.63
C VAL A 126 -1.47 -2.84 -10.92
N HIS A 127 -1.66 -1.52 -11.00
CA HIS A 127 -2.73 -0.82 -10.30
C HIS A 127 -4.12 -1.39 -10.58
N THR A 128 -4.43 -1.73 -11.85
CA THR A 128 -5.71 -2.34 -12.24
C THR A 128 -5.91 -3.73 -11.63
N GLU A 129 -4.87 -4.55 -11.54
CA GLU A 129 -4.93 -5.87 -10.90
C GLU A 129 -5.15 -5.74 -9.38
N ALA A 130 -4.60 -4.70 -8.75
CA ALA A 130 -4.85 -4.39 -7.35
C ALA A 130 -6.32 -3.99 -7.12
N GLU A 131 -6.90 -3.20 -8.03
CA GLU A 131 -8.32 -2.85 -8.00
C GLU A 131 -9.23 -4.07 -8.19
N GLU A 132 -8.89 -4.97 -9.12
CA GLU A 132 -9.60 -6.25 -9.31
C GLU A 132 -9.50 -7.15 -8.08
N SER A 133 -8.33 -7.16 -7.42
CA SER A 133 -8.11 -7.94 -6.20
C SER A 133 -8.98 -7.47 -5.02
N LEU A 134 -9.39 -6.20 -5.02
CA LEU A 134 -10.28 -5.62 -4.02
C LEU A 134 -11.74 -5.48 -4.49
N ASP A 135 -12.03 -5.87 -5.73
CA ASP A 135 -13.34 -5.72 -6.38
C ASP A 135 -13.84 -4.25 -6.45
N VAL A 136 -12.91 -3.31 -6.62
CA VAL A 136 -13.20 -1.87 -6.70
C VAL A 136 -13.10 -1.30 -8.12
N LEU A 137 -12.59 -2.08 -9.10
CA LEU A 137 -12.33 -1.61 -10.46
C LEU A 137 -13.57 -1.05 -11.17
N ASN A 138 -14.75 -1.63 -10.91
CA ASN A 138 -16.00 -1.26 -11.59
C ASN A 138 -16.88 -0.30 -10.78
N ASP A 139 -16.41 0.19 -9.63
CA ASP A 139 -17.18 1.14 -8.83
C ASP A 139 -16.92 2.58 -9.32
N SER A 140 -17.99 3.26 -9.70
CA SER A 140 -17.90 4.63 -10.25
C SER A 140 -17.56 5.68 -9.20
N ASP A 141 -17.84 5.39 -7.92
CA ASP A 141 -17.74 6.36 -6.82
C ASP A 141 -16.57 6.04 -5.87
N PHE A 142 -15.97 4.86 -5.98
CA PHE A 142 -14.89 4.40 -5.11
C PHE A 142 -13.79 3.68 -5.90
N ALA A 143 -12.56 4.18 -5.82
CA ALA A 143 -11.41 3.59 -6.50
C ALA A 143 -10.20 3.50 -5.56
N LEU A 144 -9.20 2.70 -5.95
CA LEU A 144 -7.90 2.68 -5.29
C LEU A 144 -7.11 3.91 -5.77
N ASP A 145 -6.90 4.89 -4.89
CA ASP A 145 -6.15 6.08 -5.26
C ASP A 145 -4.73 5.74 -5.72
N LEU A 146 -4.30 6.35 -6.84
CA LEU A 146 -3.01 6.07 -7.47
C LEU A 146 -1.83 6.38 -6.54
N GLU A 147 -1.90 7.47 -5.78
CA GLU A 147 -0.82 7.80 -4.84
C GLU A 147 -0.72 6.76 -3.73
N ASP A 148 -1.85 6.26 -3.24
CA ASP A 148 -1.89 5.25 -2.19
C ASP A 148 -1.33 3.90 -2.67
N TYR A 149 -1.64 3.51 -3.91
CA TYR A 149 -0.99 2.37 -4.55
C TYR A 149 0.53 2.57 -4.64
N LEU A 150 1.01 3.72 -5.16
CA LEU A 150 2.44 3.99 -5.31
C LEU A 150 3.19 4.00 -3.96
N VAL A 151 2.56 4.52 -2.91
CA VAL A 151 3.11 4.45 -1.54
C VAL A 151 3.15 2.99 -1.07
N GLY A 152 2.10 2.20 -1.32
CA GLY A 152 2.07 0.78 -1.00
C GLY A 152 3.19 -0.01 -1.66
N ILE A 153 3.49 0.27 -2.94
CA ILE A 153 4.64 -0.33 -3.64
C ILE A 153 5.97 0.04 -2.97
N CYS A 154 6.12 1.28 -2.47
CA CYS A 154 7.30 1.66 -1.70
C CYS A 154 7.42 0.87 -0.39
N PHE A 155 6.31 0.63 0.32
CA PHE A 155 6.32 -0.18 1.55
C PHE A 155 6.68 -1.64 1.28
N MET A 156 6.16 -2.23 0.20
CA MET A 156 6.52 -3.59 -0.21
C MET A 156 8.02 -3.72 -0.46
N SER A 157 8.66 -2.69 -1.03
CA SER A 157 10.12 -2.70 -1.25
C SER A 157 10.93 -2.77 0.06
N ASN A 158 10.38 -2.30 1.19
CA ASN A 158 11.06 -2.32 2.48
C ASN A 158 11.18 -3.75 3.07
N GLU A 159 10.31 -4.69 2.68
CA GLU A 159 10.36 -6.10 3.12
C GLU A 159 11.38 -6.94 2.34
N MET A 160 11.76 -6.48 1.13
CA MET A 160 12.64 -7.21 0.22
C MET A 160 14.05 -7.50 0.79
N PRO A 161 14.76 -6.55 1.44
CA PRO A 161 16.08 -6.84 2.00
C PRO A 161 16.05 -7.96 3.05
N ARG A 162 15.03 -7.95 3.92
CA ARG A 162 14.84 -8.99 4.93
C ARG A 162 14.54 -10.33 4.28
N TYR A 163 13.67 -10.33 3.27
CA TYR A 163 13.37 -11.53 2.48
C TYR A 163 14.65 -12.14 1.88
N VAL A 164 15.46 -11.33 1.20
CA VAL A 164 16.73 -11.76 0.57
C VAL A 164 17.69 -12.39 1.57
N VAL A 165 17.94 -11.74 2.71
CA VAL A 165 18.84 -12.28 3.74
C VAL A 165 18.38 -13.65 4.23
N ASN A 166 17.08 -13.81 4.46
CA ASN A 166 16.52 -15.07 4.94
C ASN A 166 16.57 -16.18 3.87
N GLN A 167 16.33 -15.84 2.60
CA GLN A 167 16.43 -16.79 1.50
C GLN A 167 17.88 -17.26 1.29
N VAL A 168 18.87 -16.35 1.34
CA VAL A 168 20.29 -16.72 1.28
C VAL A 168 20.69 -17.60 2.46
N THR A 169 20.17 -17.30 3.66
CA THR A 169 20.40 -18.12 4.85
C THR A 169 19.79 -19.52 4.71
N ALA A 170 18.67 -19.64 4.00
CA ALA A 170 18.04 -20.91 3.66
C ALA A 170 18.69 -21.65 2.46
N GLY A 171 19.71 -21.05 1.83
CA GLY A 171 20.46 -21.65 0.72
C GLY A 171 19.99 -21.26 -0.68
N ASP A 172 19.01 -20.35 -0.83
CA ASP A 172 18.64 -19.79 -2.13
C ASP A 172 19.56 -18.60 -2.48
N TYR A 173 20.60 -18.90 -3.23
CA TYR A 173 21.59 -17.92 -3.70
C TYR A 173 21.19 -17.19 -5.00
N ASP A 174 20.10 -17.60 -5.65
CA ASP A 174 19.58 -16.95 -6.85
C ASP A 174 18.57 -15.85 -6.51
N CYS A 175 17.89 -15.96 -5.35
CA CYS A 175 16.96 -14.94 -4.84
C CYS A 175 17.52 -13.51 -4.84
N PRO A 176 18.73 -13.21 -4.30
CA PRO A 176 19.28 -11.85 -4.30
C PRO A 176 19.36 -11.25 -5.71
N ARG A 177 19.71 -12.06 -6.72
CA ARG A 177 19.80 -11.60 -8.11
C ARG A 177 18.42 -11.19 -8.65
N LYS A 178 17.40 -12.01 -8.39
CA LYS A 178 16.01 -11.75 -8.82
C LYS A 178 15.47 -10.48 -8.18
N VAL A 179 15.63 -10.35 -6.86
CA VAL A 179 15.17 -9.18 -6.09
C VAL A 179 15.93 -7.91 -6.50
N LEU A 180 17.25 -8.00 -6.69
CA LEU A 180 18.06 -6.84 -7.10
C LEU A 180 17.63 -6.31 -8.47
N LYS A 181 17.37 -7.21 -9.43
CA LYS A 181 16.84 -6.84 -10.75
C LYS A 181 15.49 -6.12 -10.60
N PHE A 182 14.55 -6.73 -9.87
CA PHE A 182 13.24 -6.15 -9.64
C PHE A 182 13.30 -4.76 -8.99
N LEU A 183 14.07 -4.60 -7.91
CA LEU A 183 14.21 -3.30 -7.23
C LEU A 183 14.91 -2.24 -8.09
N THR A 184 15.85 -2.65 -8.95
CA THR A 184 16.52 -1.73 -9.88
C THR A 184 15.55 -1.22 -10.94
N ASP A 185 14.78 -2.13 -11.55
CA ASP A 185 13.75 -1.80 -12.55
C ASP A 185 12.66 -0.91 -11.91
N LEU A 186 12.23 -1.25 -10.69
CA LEU A 186 11.25 -0.48 -9.92
C LEU A 186 11.76 0.94 -9.59
N HIS A 187 12.98 1.05 -9.07
CA HIS A 187 13.58 2.33 -8.74
C HIS A 187 13.79 3.20 -9.99
N ALA A 188 14.15 2.60 -11.13
CA ALA A 188 14.21 3.31 -12.42
C ALA A 188 12.82 3.80 -12.85
N ALA A 189 11.78 2.99 -12.70
CA ALA A 189 10.41 3.38 -13.03
C ALA A 189 9.91 4.54 -12.18
N PHE A 190 10.13 4.53 -10.87
CA PHE A 190 9.77 5.65 -10.00
C PHE A 190 10.51 6.94 -10.34
N ARG A 191 11.75 6.87 -10.83
CA ARG A 191 12.47 8.07 -11.30
C ARG A 191 11.81 8.72 -12.51
N MET A 192 11.11 7.95 -13.36
CA MET A 192 10.39 8.50 -14.51
C MET A 192 9.20 9.37 -14.09
N LEU A 193 8.65 9.18 -12.88
CA LEU A 193 7.50 9.93 -12.38
C LEU A 193 7.83 11.39 -12.00
N ASN A 194 9.12 11.75 -11.94
CA ASN A 194 9.62 13.11 -11.64
C ASN A 194 8.91 13.77 -10.43
N LEU A 195 8.82 13.01 -9.34
CA LEU A 195 8.08 13.40 -8.13
C LEU A 195 8.65 14.67 -7.48
N ARG A 196 7.75 15.56 -7.05
CA ARG A 196 8.07 16.78 -6.29
C ARG A 196 8.35 16.43 -4.82
N ASN A 197 8.76 17.40 -4.01
CA ASN A 197 8.99 17.18 -2.57
C ASN A 197 7.67 16.99 -1.81
N ASP A 198 7.18 15.76 -1.79
CA ASP A 198 5.95 15.35 -1.10
C ASP A 198 6.18 14.08 -0.24
N PHE A 199 5.10 13.50 0.28
CA PHE A 199 5.16 12.28 1.08
C PHE A 199 5.63 11.07 0.27
N LEU A 200 5.10 10.89 -0.95
CA LEU A 200 5.46 9.79 -1.84
C LEU A 200 6.96 9.84 -2.18
N ARG A 201 7.50 11.03 -2.46
CA ARG A 201 8.92 11.23 -2.70
C ARG A 201 9.79 10.81 -1.53
N LYS A 202 9.40 11.14 -0.30
CA LYS A 202 10.12 10.69 0.91
C LYS A 202 10.14 9.17 1.03
N LYS A 203 9.04 8.50 0.68
CA LYS A 203 8.96 7.04 0.69
C LYS A 203 9.80 6.42 -0.42
N PHE A 204 9.70 6.93 -1.64
CA PHE A 204 10.55 6.53 -2.76
C PHE A 204 12.05 6.72 -2.45
N ASP A 205 12.44 7.86 -1.87
CA ASP A 205 13.85 8.15 -1.54
C ASP A 205 14.42 7.14 -0.52
N SER A 206 13.58 6.43 0.24
CA SER A 206 14.01 5.37 1.16
C SER A 206 14.42 4.08 0.43
N MET A 207 13.83 3.82 -0.75
CA MET A 207 14.06 2.61 -1.56
C MET A 207 15.54 2.43 -1.95
N LYS A 208 16.31 3.53 -2.10
CA LYS A 208 17.75 3.47 -2.38
C LYS A 208 18.55 2.75 -1.29
N TYR A 209 18.08 2.80 -0.04
CA TYR A 209 18.75 2.12 1.07
C TYR A 209 18.45 0.62 1.05
N ASP A 210 17.25 0.23 0.65
CA ASP A 210 16.86 -1.17 0.50
C ASP A 210 17.57 -1.80 -0.70
N LEU A 211 17.67 -1.08 -1.82
CA LEU A 211 18.47 -1.47 -2.97
C LEU A 211 19.92 -1.75 -2.57
N ARG A 212 20.57 -0.83 -1.84
CA ARG A 212 21.95 -0.99 -1.38
C ARG A 212 22.13 -2.23 -0.51
N LYS A 213 21.21 -2.51 0.42
CA LYS A 213 21.27 -3.70 1.27
C LYS A 213 21.19 -5.00 0.44
N VAL A 214 20.30 -5.05 -0.55
CA VAL A 214 20.16 -6.22 -1.42
C VAL A 214 21.41 -6.38 -2.30
N GLU A 215 21.97 -5.28 -2.79
CA GLU A 215 23.20 -5.26 -3.58
C GLU A 215 24.41 -5.77 -2.77
N GLU A 216 24.55 -5.34 -1.52
CA GLU A 216 25.58 -5.84 -0.59
C GLU A 216 25.46 -7.37 -0.39
N VAL A 217 24.26 -7.89 -0.18
CA VAL A 217 24.04 -9.34 -0.04
C VAL A 217 24.37 -10.09 -1.33
N TYR A 218 23.98 -9.56 -2.49
CA TYR A 218 24.28 -10.18 -3.78
C TYR A 218 25.78 -10.17 -4.10
N TYR A 219 26.47 -9.07 -3.81
CA TYR A 219 27.93 -8.97 -3.91
C TYR A 219 28.60 -10.07 -3.08
N ASP A 220 28.15 -10.22 -1.83
CA ASP A 220 28.63 -11.21 -0.87
C ASP A 220 28.42 -12.67 -1.33
N VAL A 221 27.30 -12.95 -2.01
CA VAL A 221 27.03 -14.25 -2.63
C VAL A 221 27.95 -14.50 -3.83
N LYS A 222 28.20 -13.48 -4.65
CA LYS A 222 29.05 -13.57 -5.84
C LYS A 222 30.52 -13.77 -5.52
N ILE A 223 31.09 -13.00 -4.59
CA ILE A 223 32.51 -13.14 -4.22
C ILE A 223 32.82 -14.50 -3.58
N ARG A 224 31.84 -15.11 -2.90
CA ARG A 224 31.97 -16.43 -2.26
C ARG A 224 31.72 -17.59 -3.23
N GLY A 225 31.35 -17.31 -4.48
CA GLY A 225 31.06 -18.34 -5.48
C GLY A 225 29.84 -19.21 -5.15
N LEU A 226 28.87 -18.68 -4.39
CA LEU A 226 27.71 -19.43 -3.92
C LEU A 226 26.56 -19.45 -4.94
N ALA A 227 26.52 -18.48 -5.86
CA ALA A 227 25.55 -18.48 -6.95
C ALA A 227 25.86 -19.61 -7.94
N THR A 228 24.84 -20.34 -8.38
CA THR A 228 25.00 -21.32 -9.46
C THR A 228 25.53 -20.59 -10.69
N THR A 229 26.70 -21.01 -11.17
CA THR A 229 27.35 -20.43 -12.33
C THR A 229 26.53 -20.76 -13.58
N GLY A 230 25.61 -19.86 -13.93
CA GLY A 230 25.10 -19.75 -15.30
C GLY A 230 26.19 -19.44 -16.34
N ASP A 231 27.42 -19.16 -15.90
CA ASP A 231 28.61 -18.94 -16.73
C ASP A 231 29.62 -20.10 -16.59
N SER A 232 29.13 -21.34 -16.57
CA SER A 232 29.98 -22.52 -16.75
C SER A 232 30.16 -22.80 -18.25
N VAL A 233 30.83 -21.90 -18.98
CA VAL A 233 31.48 -22.28 -20.24
C VAL A 233 32.94 -22.53 -19.94
N GLY A 234 33.24 -23.78 -19.64
CA GLY A 234 34.58 -24.29 -19.83
C GLY A 234 34.86 -24.36 -21.33
N ASP A 235 35.90 -23.67 -21.77
CA ASP A 235 36.75 -24.21 -22.81
C ASP A 235 38.21 -23.98 -22.40
N GLN A 236 38.77 -25.03 -21.81
CA GLN A 236 40.22 -25.22 -21.82
C GLN A 236 40.58 -25.94 -23.12
N GLY A 237 41.33 -25.26 -23.96
CA GLY A 237 42.18 -25.89 -24.97
C GLY A 237 42.86 -24.84 -25.84
N THR A 238 44.17 -24.84 -26.11
CA THR A 238 45.28 -25.67 -25.68
C THR A 238 46.53 -24.87 -26.04
N GLN A 239 47.44 -24.65 -25.09
CA GLN A 239 48.82 -24.27 -25.40
C GLN A 239 49.56 -25.54 -25.82
N LYS A 240 49.93 -25.69 -27.10
CA LYS A 240 51.04 -26.54 -27.54
C LYS A 240 51.66 -25.98 -28.84
N ILE A 241 52.91 -25.54 -28.68
CA ILE A 241 54.05 -25.41 -29.61
C ILE A 241 53.75 -24.79 -30.98
#